data_AF-A0A915M7I4-F1
#
_entry.id   AF-A0A915M7I4-F1
#
_cell.length_a   1.000
_cell.length_b   1.000
_cell.length_c   1.000
_cell.angle_alpha   90.00
_cell.angle_beta   90.00
_cell.angle_gamma   90.00
#
_symmetry.space_group_name_H-M   'P 1'
#
loop_
_entity.id
_entity.type
_entity.pdbx_description
1 polymer ?
#
loop_
_entity_poly.entity_id
_entity_poly.type
_entity_poly.pdbx_seq_one_letter_code
_entity_poly.pdbx_strand_id
1 'polypeptide(L)' 'MVSHNSEFTRKLRAAVRAKIEEYGIDVDDELPDYVMIMVGNKKDKTRMKTDLKLFLGDNTTSFVE' A
#
# COMPACT_ATOMS: atom_id res chain seq x y z
N MET A 1 1.04 -1.89 27.17
CA MET A 1 1.17 -0.53 26.60
C MET A 1 0.82 -0.62 25.12
N VAL A 2 -0.42 -0.36 24.74
CA VAL A 2 -0.86 -0.41 23.32
C VAL A 2 -1.39 0.98 23.01
N SER A 3 -0.48 1.90 22.72
CA SER A 3 -0.79 3.33 22.83
C SER A 3 -0.59 4.02 21.47
N HIS A 4 -1.73 4.37 20.86
CA HIS A 4 -1.95 5.48 19.91
C HIS A 4 -1.54 5.38 18.43
N ASN A 5 -0.81 4.36 17.97
CA ASN A 5 -0.52 4.24 16.53
C ASN A 5 -1.56 3.40 15.75
N SER A 6 -2.24 2.44 16.39
CA SER A 6 -3.03 1.43 15.66
C SER A 6 -4.24 1.98 14.91
N GLU A 7 -4.93 3.00 15.41
CA GLU A 7 -6.06 3.58 14.68
C GLU A 7 -5.62 4.35 13.43
N PHE A 8 -4.51 5.08 13.54
CA PHE A 8 -3.91 5.75 12.39
C PHE A 8 -3.42 4.72 11.37
N THR A 9 -2.74 3.66 11.83
CA THR A 9 -2.31 2.55 10.99
C THR A 9 -3.52 1.88 10.31
N ARG A 10 -4.60 1.61 11.05
CA ARG A 10 -5.80 0.96 10.52
C ARG A 10 -6.51 1.81 9.47
N LYS A 11 -6.60 3.14 9.69
CA LYS A 11 -7.16 4.08 8.72
C LYS A 11 -6.30 4.17 7.46
N LEU A 12 -4.97 4.23 7.62
CA LEU A 12 -4.05 4.27 6.48
C LEU A 12 -4.09 2.95 5.69
N ARG A 13 -4.15 1.80 6.36
CA ARG A 13 -4.36 0.49 5.74
C ARG A 13 -5.65 0.44 4.92
N ALA A 14 -6.76 0.91 5.50
CA ALA A 14 -8.04 0.99 4.82
C ALA A 14 -8.00 1.93 3.60
N ALA A 15 -7.32 3.07 3.72
CA ALA A 15 -7.15 4.01 2.61
C ALA A 15 -6.31 3.41 1.46
N VAL A 16 -5.23 2.71 1.78
CA VAL A 16 -4.42 1.99 0.79
C VAL A 16 -5.25 0.93 0.07
N ARG A 17 -5.99 0.11 0.82
CA ARG A 17 -6.86 -0.91 0.24
C ARG A 17 -7.92 -0.31 -0.67
N ALA A 18 -8.67 0.69 -0.19
CA ALA A 18 -9.69 1.37 -0.97
C ALA A 18 -9.10 1.96 -2.26
N LYS A 19 -7.89 2.54 -2.18
CA LYS A 19 -7.20 3.09 -3.35
C LYS A 19 -6.85 2.03 -4.39
N ILE A 20 -6.55 0.81 -3.97
CA ILE A 20 -6.25 -0.30 -4.87
C ILE A 20 -7.55 -0.88 -5.47
N GLU A 21 -8.60 -1.02 -4.67
CA GLU A 21 -9.93 -1.44 -5.11
C GLU A 21 -10.54 -0.45 -6.12
N GLU A 22 -10.21 0.85 -6.08
CA GLU A 22 -10.58 1.83 -7.12
C GLU A 22 -10.08 1.45 -8.53
N TYR A 23 -8.98 0.69 -8.64
CA TYR A 23 -8.46 0.20 -9.92
C TYR A 23 -9.09 -1.14 -10.33
N GLY A 24 -10.08 -1.65 -9.57
CA GLY A 24 -10.73 -2.94 -9.82
C GLY A 24 -9.84 -4.13 -9.50
N ILE A 25 -8.80 -3.93 -8.68
CA ILE A 25 -7.85 -4.97 -8.28
C ILE A 25 -8.30 -5.50 -6.93
N ASP A 26 -8.70 -6.77 -6.89
CA ASP A 26 -8.95 -7.47 -5.64
C ASP A 26 -7.60 -7.85 -5.02
N VAL A 27 -7.33 -7.34 -3.83
CA VAL A 27 -6.04 -7.53 -3.15
C VAL A 27 -6.23 -8.10 -1.76
N ASP A 28 -5.39 -9.07 -1.44
CA ASP A 28 -5.37 -9.69 -0.12
C ASP A 28 -5.04 -8.68 0.97
N ASP A 29 -5.50 -9.01 2.18
CA ASP A 29 -5.30 -8.19 3.37
C ASP A 29 -3.81 -7.96 3.70
N GLU A 30 -2.88 -8.74 3.14
CA GLU A 30 -1.43 -8.60 3.32
C GLU A 30 -0.80 -7.49 2.46
N LEU A 31 -1.39 -7.14 1.30
CA LEU A 31 -0.81 -6.14 0.40
C LEU A 31 -0.80 -4.72 1.02
N PRO A 32 -1.88 -4.25 1.67
CA PRO A 32 -1.86 -2.98 2.38
C PRO A 32 -0.76 -2.91 3.44
N ASP A 33 -0.51 -4.00 4.17
CA ASP A 33 0.57 -4.06 5.17
C ASP A 33 1.94 -3.96 4.50
N TYR A 34 2.12 -4.62 3.36
CA TYR A 34 3.35 -4.56 2.57
C TYR A 34 3.64 -3.13 2.07
N VAL A 35 2.62 -2.43 1.55
CA VAL A 35 2.73 -1.02 1.14
C VAL A 35 3.10 -0.13 2.32
N MET A 36 2.45 -0.30 3.47
CA MET A 36 2.76 0.46 4.69
C MET A 36 4.21 0.29 5.13
N ILE A 37 4.74 -0.95 5.08
CA ILE A 37 6.13 -1.23 5.41
C ILE A 37 7.07 -0.53 4.40
N MET A 38 6.74 -0.51 3.12
CA MET A 38 7.55 0.18 2.11
C MET A 38 7.57 1.70 2.28
N VAL A 39 6.41 2.30 2.56
CA VAL A 39 6.27 3.74 2.83
C VAL A 39 6.97 4.10 4.14
N GLY A 40 6.82 3.28 5.19
CA GLY A 40 7.49 3.45 6.48
C GLY A 40 9.01 3.37 6.38
N ASN A 41 9.53 2.49 5.51
CA ASN A 41 10.96 2.37 5.23
C ASN A 41 11.52 3.42 4.25
N LYS A 42 10.69 4.38 3.80
CA LYS A 42 11.07 5.39 2.79
C LYS A 42 11.74 4.78 1.55
N LYS A 43 11.24 3.63 1.07
CA LYS A 43 11.74 3.04 -0.17
C LYS A 43 11.60 4.05 -1.33
N ASP A 44 12.58 4.06 -2.22
CA ASP A 44 12.49 4.82 -3.48
C ASP A 44 11.23 4.47 -4.27
N LYS A 45 10.60 5.51 -4.84
CA LYS A 45 9.40 5.34 -5.70
C LYS A 45 9.65 4.34 -6.83
N THR A 46 10.84 4.33 -7.43
CA THR A 46 11.20 3.36 -8.47
C THR A 46 11.16 1.92 -7.97
N ARG A 47 11.63 1.67 -6.75
CA ARG A 47 11.63 0.34 -6.15
C ARG A 47 10.23 -0.08 -5.73
N MET A 48 9.42 0.86 -5.21
CA MET A 48 8.00 0.63 -4.97
C MET A 48 7.27 0.26 -6.25
N LYS A 49 7.55 0.95 -7.38
CA LYS A 49 6.98 0.62 -8.69
C LYS A 49 7.36 -0.79 -9.13
N THR A 50 8.61 -1.21 -8.94
CA THR A 50 9.03 -2.58 -9.30
C THR A 50 8.36 -3.63 -8.40
N ASP A 51 8.39 -3.45 -7.08
CA ASP A 51 7.87 -4.42 -6.12
C ASP A 51 6.33 -4.55 -6.23
N LEU A 52 5.63 -3.42 -6.40
CA LEU A 52 4.17 -3.40 -6.54
C LEU A 52 3.68 -3.80 -7.94
N LYS A 53 4.55 -3.83 -8.97
CA LYS A 53 4.16 -4.23 -10.33
C LYS A 53 3.67 -5.66 -10.43
N LEU A 54 4.12 -6.53 -9.54
CA LEU A 54 3.63 -7.91 -9.45
C LEU A 54 2.19 -8.00 -8.94
N PHE A 55 1.71 -7.00 -8.21
CA PHE A 55 0.37 -6.96 -7.61
C PHE A 55 -0.58 -6.04 -8.38
N LEU A 56 -0.11 -4.84 -8.72
CA LEU A 56 -0.92 -3.77 -9.32
C LEU A 56 -0.74 -3.67 -10.85
N GLY A 57 0.20 -4.43 -11.43
CA GLY A 57 0.44 -4.44 -12.88
C GLY A 57 0.76 -3.06 -13.42
N ASP A 58 0.03 -2.66 -14.47
CA ASP A 58 0.21 -1.34 -15.10
C ASP A 58 -0.34 -0.18 -14.26
N ASN A 59 -1.25 -0.45 -13.31
CA ASN A 59 -1.79 0.55 -12.39
C ASN A 59 -0.75 1.00 -11.34
N THR A 60 0.34 0.25 -11.18
CA THR A 60 1.39 0.55 -10.20
C THR A 60 1.98 1.94 -10.34
N THR A 61 2.21 2.38 -11.59
CA THR A 61 2.77 3.70 -11.84
C THR A 61 1.82 4.78 -11.32
N SER A 62 0.52 4.63 -11.59
CA SER A 62 -0.52 5.55 -11.13
C SER A 62 -0.73 5.53 -9.62
N PHE A 63 -0.48 4.38 -8.97
CA PHE A 63 -0.57 4.23 -7.52
C PHE A 63 0.61 4.87 -6.76
N VAL A 64 1.83 4.81 -7.30
CA VAL A 64 3.05 5.30 -6.63
C VAL A 64 3.36 6.78 -6.94
N GLU A 65 2.78 7.35 -8.00
CA GLU A 65 2.95 8.76 -8.34
C GLU A 65 2.23 9.71 -7.38
#